data_AF-A0A7X7SAH4-F1
#
_entry.id   AF-A0A7X7SAH4-F1
#
_cell.length_a   1.000
_cell.length_b   1.000
_cell.length_c   1.000
_cell.angle_alpha   90.00
_cell.angle_beta   90.00
_cell.angle_gamma   90.00
#
_symmetry.space_group_name_H-M   'P 1'
#
loop_
_entity.id
_entity.type
_entity.pdbx_description
1 polymer ?
#
loop_
_entity_poly.entity_id
_entity_poly.type
_entity_poly.pdbx_seq_one_letter_code
_entity_poly.pdbx_strand_id
1 'polypeptide(L)'
;MNAPPSRPAGQGFSLIEVLVSLGLCALLATTTASAVAFAARSEESAGRDGDATLLLPRLYAAQRLRPETPPDVRKGWRIDRTVDIVPQEDAPPSEWHVIAVADRRQDLSPFTLRILNDTP
;
A
#
# COMPACT_ATOMS: atom_id res chain seq x y z
N MET A 1 40.87 -58.13 -38.77
CA MET A 1 40.23 -58.16 -37.44
C MET A 1 39.55 -56.81 -37.26
N ASN A 2 38.24 -56.72 -37.53
CA ASN A 2 37.50 -55.46 -37.48
C ASN A 2 36.80 -55.35 -36.12
N ALA A 3 37.23 -54.42 -35.29
CA ALA A 3 36.52 -54.06 -34.06
C ALA A 3 35.20 -53.36 -34.43
N PRO A 4 34.07 -53.67 -33.76
CA PRO A 4 32.83 -52.95 -34.00
C PRO A 4 32.96 -51.52 -33.45
N PRO A 5 32.36 -50.51 -34.12
CA PRO A 5 32.37 -49.15 -33.62
C PRO A 5 31.49 -49.06 -32.36
N SER A 6 32.11 -48.67 -31.24
CA SER A 6 31.42 -48.17 -30.06
C SER A 6 30.78 -46.82 -30.42
N ARG A 7 29.50 -46.85 -30.82
CA ARG A 7 28.69 -45.64 -30.79
C ARG A 7 28.42 -45.29 -29.33
N PRO A 8 28.75 -44.09 -28.84
CA PRO A 8 28.01 -43.58 -27.70
C PRO A 8 26.57 -43.43 -28.20
N ALA A 9 25.68 -44.29 -27.72
CA ALA A 9 24.26 -44.08 -27.91
C ALA A 9 23.96 -42.72 -27.29
N GLY A 10 23.69 -41.71 -28.12
CA GLY A 10 23.09 -40.47 -27.68
C GLY A 10 21.79 -40.86 -26.98
N GLN A 11 21.81 -40.84 -25.65
CA GLN A 11 20.72 -41.27 -24.82
C GLN A 11 19.64 -40.19 -24.92
N GLY A 12 18.68 -40.39 -25.82
CA GLY A 12 17.52 -39.51 -25.95
C GLY A 12 16.66 -39.57 -24.69
N PHE A 13 15.97 -38.48 -24.37
CA PHE A 13 15.03 -38.45 -23.25
C PHE A 13 13.85 -39.38 -23.53
N SER A 14 13.47 -40.15 -22.51
CA SER A 14 12.22 -40.91 -22.55
C SER A 14 11.03 -39.97 -22.50
N LEU A 15 9.89 -40.39 -23.08
CA LEU A 15 8.64 -39.61 -23.03
C LEU A 15 8.24 -39.26 -21.59
N ILE A 16 8.48 -40.17 -20.65
CA ILE A 16 8.17 -39.96 -19.23
C ILE A 16 9.03 -38.84 -18.64
N GLU A 17 10.34 -38.81 -18.92
CA GLU A 17 11.23 -37.74 -18.44
C GLU A 17 10.79 -36.37 -18.98
N VAL A 18 10.43 -36.29 -20.26
CA VAL A 18 9.92 -35.03 -20.86
C VAL A 18 8.64 -34.58 -20.17
N LEU A 19 7.70 -35.50 -19.92
CA LEU A 19 6.43 -35.18 -19.26
C LEU A 19 6.62 -34.76 -17.79
N VAL A 20 7.53 -35.42 -17.07
CA VAL A 20 7.86 -35.06 -15.68
C VAL A 20 8.53 -33.69 -15.62
N SER A 21 9.51 -33.41 -16.50
CA SER A 21 10.15 -32.10 -16.58
C SER A 21 9.16 -31.01 -16.97
N LEU A 22 8.26 -31.28 -17.93
CA LEU A 22 7.23 -30.32 -18.34
C LEU A 22 6.24 -30.03 -17.20
N GLY A 23 5.80 -31.06 -16.48
CA GLY A 23 4.95 -30.92 -15.31
C GLY A 23 5.61 -30.13 -14.19
N LEU A 24 6.91 -30.40 -13.91
CA LEU A 24 7.69 -29.65 -12.94
C LEU A 24 7.88 -28.19 -13.36
N CYS A 25 8.20 -27.94 -14.63
CA CYS A 25 8.30 -26.59 -15.19
C CYS A 25 6.98 -25.83 -15.06
N ALA A 26 5.85 -26.45 -15.37
CA ALA A 26 4.54 -25.82 -15.22
C ALA A 26 4.21 -25.50 -13.75
N LEU A 27 4.57 -26.40 -12.83
CA LEU A 27 4.39 -26.18 -11.40
C LEU A 27 5.24 -25.00 -10.91
N LEU A 28 6.53 -24.97 -11.26
CA LEU A 28 7.46 -23.90 -10.91
C LEU A 28 7.06 -22.55 -11.53
N ALA A 29 6.61 -22.55 -12.79
CA ALA A 29 6.14 -21.34 -13.45
C ALA A 29 4.90 -20.76 -12.74
N THR A 30 3.98 -21.62 -12.32
CA THR A 30 2.77 -21.19 -11.62
C THR A 30 3.07 -20.64 -10.22
N THR A 31 3.95 -21.31 -9.46
CA THR A 31 4.33 -20.85 -8.12
C THR A 31 5.16 -19.58 -8.15
N THR A 32 6.06 -19.42 -9.12
CA THR A 32 6.82 -18.17 -9.29
C THR A 32 5.93 -17.01 -9.73
N ALA A 33 5.00 -17.23 -10.66
CA ALA A 33 4.05 -16.21 -11.07
C ALA A 33 3.16 -15.74 -9.90
N SER A 34 2.66 -16.66 -9.08
CA SER A 34 1.83 -16.30 -7.92
C SER A 34 2.64 -15.59 -6.83
N ALA A 35 3.89 -16.02 -6.58
CA ALA A 35 4.78 -15.35 -5.63
C ALA A 35 5.11 -13.91 -6.07
N VAL A 36 5.40 -13.69 -7.35
CA VAL A 36 5.67 -12.33 -7.87
C VAL A 36 4.41 -11.46 -7.80
N ALA A 37 3.24 -12.00 -8.14
CA ALA A 37 1.99 -11.27 -8.03
C ALA A 37 1.65 -10.89 -6.57
N PHE A 38 1.94 -11.80 -5.63
CA PHE A 38 1.79 -11.52 -4.21
C PHE A 38 2.79 -10.47 -3.72
N ALA A 39 4.07 -10.60 -4.08
CA ALA A 39 5.11 -9.64 -3.71
C ALA A 39 4.77 -8.23 -4.20
N ALA A 40 4.37 -8.07 -5.47
CA ALA A 40 3.97 -6.79 -6.02
C ALA A 40 2.78 -6.16 -5.28
N ARG A 41 1.77 -6.97 -4.91
CA ARG A 41 0.64 -6.48 -4.09
C ARG A 41 1.06 -6.12 -2.67
N SER A 42 1.97 -6.90 -2.09
CA SER A 42 2.49 -6.65 -0.74
C SER A 42 3.31 -5.37 -0.69
N GLU A 43 4.15 -5.10 -1.69
CA GLU A 43 4.91 -3.85 -1.82
C GLU A 43 3.98 -2.64 -1.99
N GLU A 44 2.93 -2.76 -2.81
CA GLU A 44 1.94 -1.69 -2.96
C GLU A 44 1.21 -1.42 -1.64
N SER A 45 0.83 -2.47 -0.90
CA SER A 45 0.18 -2.35 0.41
C SER A 45 1.11 -1.70 1.43
N ALA A 46 2.35 -2.17 1.54
CA ALA A 46 3.33 -1.65 2.50
C ALA A 46 3.68 -0.19 2.22
N GLY A 47 3.83 0.21 0.96
CA GLY A 47 4.03 1.61 0.58
C GLY A 47 2.85 2.50 1.00
N ARG A 48 1.62 1.99 0.85
CA ARG A 48 0.39 2.69 1.25
C ARG A 48 0.24 2.80 2.76
N ASP A 49 0.54 1.73 3.50
CA ASP A 49 0.53 1.73 4.96
C ASP A 49 1.58 2.69 5.53
N GLY A 50 2.75 2.77 4.89
CA GLY A 50 3.76 3.76 5.21
C GLY A 50 3.27 5.19 4.98
N ASP A 51 2.62 5.46 3.84
CA ASP A 51 2.02 6.76 3.55
C ASP A 51 0.90 7.14 4.54
N ALA A 52 0.02 6.19 4.88
CA ALA A 52 -1.04 6.37 5.87
C ALA A 52 -0.48 6.68 7.27
N THR A 53 0.55 5.95 7.69
CA THR A 53 1.23 6.14 8.98
C THR A 53 1.84 7.54 9.10
N LEU A 54 2.39 8.07 8.00
CA LEU A 54 3.01 9.40 7.98
C LEU A 54 2.01 10.54 7.72
N LEU A 55 0.79 10.23 7.28
CA LEU A 55 -0.22 11.22 6.93
C LEU A 55 -0.72 11.97 8.16
N LEU A 56 -1.03 11.25 9.25
CA LEU A 56 -1.57 11.82 10.48
C LEU A 56 -0.59 12.83 11.13
N PRO A 57 0.69 12.49 11.39
CA PRO A 57 1.66 13.45 11.94
C PRO A 57 1.89 14.65 11.04
N ARG A 58 1.90 14.46 9.71
CA ARG A 58 2.08 15.55 8.73
C ARG A 58 0.91 16.52 8.74
N LEU A 59 -0.32 16.00 8.72
CA LEU A 59 -1.52 16.84 8.77
C LEU A 59 -1.57 17.62 10.09
N TYR A 60 -1.31 16.94 11.22
CA TYR A 60 -1.26 17.58 12.51
C TYR A 60 -0.20 18.70 12.56
N ALA A 61 1.02 18.43 12.08
CA ALA A 61 2.10 19.43 12.06
C ALA A 61 1.80 20.62 11.12
N ALA A 62 1.28 20.35 9.92
CA ALA A 62 0.94 21.40 8.96
C ALA A 62 -0.14 22.33 9.50
N GLN A 63 -1.16 21.77 10.15
CA GLN A 63 -2.31 22.51 10.68
C GLN A 63 -1.96 23.26 11.97
N ARG A 64 -1.03 22.74 12.77
CA ARG A 64 -0.49 23.46 13.93
C ARG A 64 0.35 24.69 13.51
N LEU A 65 1.02 24.64 12.36
CA LEU A 65 1.80 25.75 11.84
C LEU A 65 0.95 26.77 11.08
N ARG A 66 -0.05 26.31 10.34
CA ARG A 66 -0.92 27.14 9.50
C ARG A 66 -2.35 26.59 9.52
N PRO A 67 -3.13 26.85 10.59
CA PRO A 67 -4.48 26.31 10.72
C PRO A 67 -5.40 26.77 9.57
N GLU A 68 -5.18 27.97 9.06
CA GLU A 68 -5.99 28.53 7.98
C GLU A 68 -5.68 27.97 6.59
N THR A 69 -4.54 27.30 6.42
CA THR A 69 -4.17 26.76 5.12
C THR A 69 -4.86 25.40 4.93
N PRO A 70 -5.65 25.21 3.85
CA PRO A 70 -6.25 23.93 3.59
C PRO A 70 -5.16 22.86 3.40
N PRO A 71 -5.34 21.66 3.98
CA PRO A 71 -4.37 20.59 3.85
C PRO A 71 -4.25 20.14 2.39
N ASP A 72 -3.01 19.82 1.98
CA ASP A 72 -2.74 19.37 0.63
C ASP A 72 -3.35 17.98 0.38
N VAL A 73 -4.17 17.86 -0.66
CA VAL A 73 -4.91 16.63 -0.98
C VAL A 73 -3.97 15.68 -1.73
N ARG A 74 -3.39 14.73 -1.01
CA ARG A 74 -2.58 13.67 -1.62
C ARG A 74 -3.43 12.74 -2.48
N LYS A 75 -2.83 12.26 -3.58
CA LYS A 75 -3.45 11.29 -4.49
C LYS A 75 -3.86 10.04 -3.70
N GLY A 76 -5.13 9.64 -3.84
CA GLY A 76 -5.72 8.50 -3.12
C GLY A 76 -6.49 8.88 -1.86
N TRP A 77 -6.33 10.10 -1.34
CA TRP A 77 -7.00 10.56 -0.13
C TRP A 77 -8.09 11.59 -0.45
N ARG A 78 -9.14 11.60 0.36
CA ARG A 78 -10.10 12.70 0.46
C ARG A 78 -9.90 13.35 1.82
N ILE A 79 -9.66 14.64 1.81
CA ILE A 79 -9.44 15.44 3.02
C ILE A 79 -10.41 16.61 2.94
N ASP A 80 -11.32 16.67 3.90
CA ASP A 80 -12.32 17.71 4.03
C ASP A 80 -12.04 18.51 5.31
N ARG A 81 -12.05 19.85 5.22
CA ARG A 81 -11.84 20.75 6.35
C ARG A 81 -13.11 21.53 6.63
N THR A 82 -13.49 21.59 7.91
CA THR A 82 -14.58 22.41 8.44
C THR A 82 -14.08 23.15 9.69
N VAL A 83 -14.74 24.24 10.02
CA VAL A 83 -14.52 24.99 11.26
C VAL A 83 -15.77 24.90 12.11
N ASP A 84 -15.61 24.45 13.35
CA ASP A 84 -16.68 24.36 14.34
C ASP A 84 -16.45 25.41 15.43
N ILE A 85 -17.43 26.28 15.65
CA ILE A 85 -17.43 27.24 16.75
C ILE A 85 -18.26 26.65 17.89
N VAL A 86 -17.60 26.32 19.00
CA VAL A 86 -18.22 25.69 20.17
C VAL A 86 -18.43 26.74 21.27
N PRO A 87 -19.68 27.05 21.65
CA PRO A 87 -19.97 27.94 22.78
C PRO A 87 -19.43 27.36 24.09
N GLN A 88 -18.91 28.22 24.97
CA GLN A 88 -18.54 27.87 26.33
C GLN A 88 -19.34 28.71 27.32
N GLU A 89 -19.67 28.13 28.48
CA GLU A 89 -20.58 28.74 29.46
C GLU A 89 -19.94 29.93 30.18
N ASP A 90 -18.67 29.80 30.57
CA ASP A 90 -17.91 30.81 31.34
C ASP A 90 -16.66 31.33 30.59
N ALA A 91 -16.62 31.19 29.27
CA ALA A 91 -15.46 31.52 28.45
C ALA A 91 -15.86 31.95 27.03
N PRO A 92 -14.98 32.66 26.29
CA PRO A 92 -15.22 32.95 24.88
C PRO A 92 -15.41 31.65 24.08
N PRO A 93 -16.21 31.69 23.00
CA PRO A 93 -16.43 30.52 22.16
C PRO A 93 -15.10 30.02 21.59
N SER A 94 -14.91 28.71 21.59
CA SER A 94 -13.71 28.08 21.04
C SER A 94 -13.92 27.72 19.58
N GLU A 95 -12.99 28.12 18.74
CA GLU A 95 -12.95 27.72 17.34
C GLU A 95 -12.12 26.44 17.19
N TRP A 96 -12.70 25.43 16.55
CA TRP A 96 -12.08 24.14 16.29
C TRP A 96 -11.94 23.91 14.79
N HIS A 97 -10.73 23.61 14.35
CA HIS A 97 -10.48 23.12 13.00
C HIS A 97 -10.71 21.61 12.97
N VAL A 98 -11.70 21.18 12.19
CA VAL A 98 -12.11 19.78 12.04
C VAL A 98 -11.68 19.29 10.67
N ILE A 99 -10.89 18.22 10.63
CA ILE A 99 -10.34 17.66 9.39
C ILE A 99 -10.76 16.21 9.30
N ALA A 100 -11.65 15.92 8.36
CA ALA A 100 -12.07 14.57 8.04
C ALA A 100 -11.15 13.99 6.96
N VAL A 101 -10.58 12.82 7.23
CA VAL A 101 -9.71 12.11 6.31
C VAL A 101 -10.34 10.76 5.96
N ALA A 102 -10.46 10.51 4.66
CA ALA A 102 -10.92 9.22 4.14
C ALA A 102 -9.99 8.74 3.03
N ASP A 103 -9.71 7.45 3.02
CA ASP A 103 -9.12 6.81 1.85
C ASP A 103 -10.20 6.64 0.76
N ARG A 104 -9.89 7.05 -0.47
CA ARG A 104 -10.83 6.92 -1.60
C ARG A 104 -11.09 5.46 -1.97
N ARG A 105 -10.15 4.55 -1.66
CA ARG A 105 -10.30 3.12 -1.89
C ARG A 105 -11.07 2.41 -0.77
N GLN A 106 -11.30 3.10 0.35
CA GLN A 106 -11.98 2.58 1.55
C GLN A 106 -11.23 1.41 2.20
N ASP A 107 -9.91 1.28 1.97
CA ASP A 107 -9.10 0.24 2.60
C ASP A 107 -8.84 0.57 4.08
N LEU A 108 -8.86 1.85 4.43
CA LEU A 108 -8.67 2.36 5.79
C LEU A 108 -9.93 3.05 6.31
N SER A 109 -10.23 2.82 7.59
CA SER A 109 -11.33 3.50 8.28
C SER A 109 -11.11 5.01 8.27
N PRO A 110 -12.14 5.80 7.93
CA PRO A 110 -12.05 7.25 7.98
C PRO A 110 -11.82 7.71 9.42
N PHE A 111 -11.08 8.80 9.57
CA PHE A 111 -10.80 9.39 10.88
C PHE A 111 -10.91 10.91 10.83
N THR A 112 -11.09 11.51 12.00
CA THR A 112 -11.26 12.96 12.14
C THR A 112 -10.23 13.51 13.11
N LEU A 113 -9.54 14.56 12.69
CA LEU A 113 -8.67 15.37 13.52
C LEU A 113 -9.43 16.61 13.99
N ARG A 114 -9.34 16.93 15.29
CA ARG A 114 -9.87 18.16 15.86
C ARG A 114 -8.72 18.93 16.49
N ILE A 115 -8.50 20.15 16.02
CA ILE A 115 -7.39 21.00 16.45
C ILE A 115 -8.02 22.29 16.98
N LEU A 116 -7.77 22.61 18.23
CA LEU A 116 -8.20 23.87 18.84
C LEU A 116 -7.44 25.03 18.20
N ASN A 117 -8.15 26.07 17.79
CA ASN A 117 -7.54 27.31 17.32
C ASN A 117 -7.08 28.13 18.52
N ASP A 118 -5.94 27.74 19.11
CA ASP A 118 -5.25 28.56 20.11
C ASP A 118 -4.40 29.60 19.36
N THR A 119 -5.04 30.59 18.73
CA THR A 119 -4.35 31.82 18.38
C THR A 119 -4.02 32.57 19.67
N PRO A 120 -2.73 32.80 20.00
CA PRO A 120 -2.34 33.57 21.19
C PRO A 120 -2.74 35.04 21.12
#